data_AF-A3DTG2-F1
#
_entry.id   AF-A3DTG2-F1
#
_cell.length_a   1.000
_cell.length_b   1.000
_cell.length_c   1.000
_cell.angle_alpha   90.00
_cell.angle_beta   90.00
_cell.angle_gamma   90.00
#
_symmetry.space_group_name_H-M   'P 1'
#
loop_
_entity.id
_entity.type
_entity.pdbx_description
1 polymer ?
#
loop_
_entity_poly.entity_id
_entity_poly.type
_entity_poly.pdbx_seq_one_letter_code
_entity_poly.pdbx_strand_id
1 'polypeptide(L)'
;WFENKYPGWNEKYGAFWRGYADVRYPGSGPLQLPGLLEGAGPTCWTCQIGCLRPEEQCHRVVDEHTRFYCSPECKWIDMTNPGRYVGDRVWFDRYHGWEYSEIVRDLGFLRPDGKTLTGQPHVDPDPAKQWTIDDIR
;
A
#
# COMPACT_ATOMS: atom_id res chain seq x y z
N TRP A 1 -20.34 10.17 -11.89
CA TRP A 1 -20.17 8.85 -12.55
C TRP A 1 -20.25 7.71 -11.55
N PHE A 2 -19.40 7.67 -10.51
CA PHE A 2 -19.36 6.56 -9.54
C PHE A 2 -20.70 6.23 -8.91
N GLU A 3 -21.37 7.18 -8.26
CA GLU A 3 -22.67 6.95 -7.61
C GLU A 3 -23.75 6.41 -8.58
N ASN A 4 -23.71 6.83 -9.84
CA ASN A 4 -24.65 6.38 -10.86
C ASN A 4 -24.38 4.92 -11.32
N LYS A 5 -23.14 4.45 -11.25
CA LYS A 5 -22.74 3.09 -11.64
C LYS A 5 -22.67 2.12 -10.46
N TYR A 6 -22.46 2.66 -9.27
CA TYR A 6 -22.32 1.95 -8.01
C TYR A 6 -23.10 2.73 -6.94
N PRO A 7 -24.43 2.58 -6.87
CA PRO A 7 -25.22 3.22 -5.83
C PRO A 7 -24.69 2.87 -4.42
N GLY A 8 -24.54 3.88 -3.56
CA GLY A 8 -23.91 3.76 -2.24
C GLY A 8 -22.38 3.97 -2.24
N TRP A 9 -21.76 4.24 -3.39
CA TRP A 9 -20.32 4.48 -3.46
C TRP A 9 -19.88 5.69 -2.64
N ASN A 10 -20.61 6.81 -2.72
CA ASN A 10 -20.29 8.01 -1.96
C ASN A 10 -20.48 7.82 -0.45
N GLU A 11 -21.48 7.03 -0.07
CA GLU A 11 -21.72 6.67 1.33
C GLU A 11 -20.54 5.86 1.88
N LYS A 12 -20.09 4.86 1.13
CA LYS A 12 -19.02 3.96 1.57
C LYS A 12 -17.60 4.54 1.46
N TYR A 13 -17.29 5.25 0.38
CA TYR A 13 -15.92 5.68 0.05
C TYR A 13 -15.74 7.20 -0.01
N GLY A 14 -16.82 7.97 -0.07
CA GLY A 14 -16.73 9.42 -0.32
C GLY A 14 -16.01 10.17 0.81
N ALA A 15 -16.23 9.78 2.07
CA ALA A 15 -15.56 10.40 3.21
C ALA A 15 -14.04 10.18 3.16
N PHE A 16 -13.62 8.96 2.86
CA PHE A 16 -12.21 8.59 2.70
C PHE A 16 -11.53 9.46 1.64
N TRP A 17 -12.11 9.58 0.44
CA TRP A 17 -11.51 10.36 -0.64
C TRP A 17 -11.51 11.87 -0.38
N ARG A 18 -12.52 12.41 0.34
CA ARG A 18 -12.51 13.82 0.76
C ARG A 18 -11.39 14.10 1.76
N GLY A 19 -11.21 13.24 2.77
CA GLY A 19 -10.09 13.36 3.70
C GLY A 19 -8.73 13.28 3.01
N TYR A 20 -8.58 12.41 2.01
CA TYR A 20 -7.37 12.36 1.19
C TYR A 20 -7.13 13.64 0.38
N ALA A 21 -8.20 14.26 -0.11
CA ALA A 21 -8.11 15.51 -0.85
C ALA A 21 -7.69 16.70 0.04
N ASP A 22 -8.05 16.68 1.33
CA ASP A 22 -7.72 17.73 2.29
C ASP A 22 -6.23 17.75 2.65
N VAL A 23 -5.56 16.59 2.63
CA VAL A 23 -4.14 16.46 2.96
C VAL A 23 -3.23 16.31 1.73
N ARG A 24 -3.73 16.65 0.53
CA ARG A 24 -3.00 16.32 -0.70
C ARG A 24 -1.72 17.14 -0.92
N TYR A 25 -1.55 18.29 -0.29
CA TYR A 25 -0.35 19.12 -0.46
C TYR A 25 0.55 19.06 0.77
N PRO A 26 1.87 19.22 0.60
CA PRO A 26 2.81 19.33 1.71
C PRO A 26 2.36 20.39 2.73
N GLY A 27 2.60 20.12 4.01
CA GLY A 27 2.20 21.00 5.12
C GLY A 27 0.71 20.98 5.48
N SER A 28 -0.15 20.27 4.74
CA SER A 28 -1.59 20.16 5.04
C SER A 28 -1.91 19.12 6.11
N GLY A 29 -0.89 18.44 6.64
CA GLY A 29 -1.01 17.30 7.57
C GLY A 29 -0.11 16.14 7.14
N PRO A 30 -0.02 15.06 7.93
CA PRO A 30 0.64 13.86 7.48
C PRO A 30 -0.07 13.33 6.25
N LEU A 31 0.71 12.82 5.28
CA LEU A 31 0.15 11.98 4.23
C LEU A 31 -0.67 10.90 4.93
N GLN A 32 -1.92 10.63 4.53
CA GLN A 32 -2.80 9.64 5.19
C GLN A 32 -2.28 8.18 5.11
N LEU A 33 -1.04 8.00 4.65
CA LEU A 33 -0.36 6.73 4.52
C LEU A 33 -0.22 5.99 5.87
N PRO A 34 0.16 6.59 7.01
CA PRO A 34 0.19 5.88 8.29
C PRO A 34 -1.18 5.33 8.69
N GLY A 35 -2.25 6.12 8.53
CA GLY A 35 -3.62 5.65 8.81
C GLY A 35 -4.10 4.55 7.86
N LEU A 36 -3.68 4.60 6.59
CA LEU A 36 -3.96 3.55 5.61
C LEU A 36 -3.17 2.26 5.91
N LEU A 37 -1.91 2.39 6.33
CA LEU A 37 -1.02 1.28 6.63
C LEU A 37 -1.32 0.61 7.97
N GLU A 38 -1.70 1.38 9.00
CA GLU A 38 -2.10 0.82 10.30
C GLU A 38 -3.37 -0.03 10.19
N GLY A 39 -4.30 0.35 9.31
CA GLY A 39 -5.48 -0.44 8.98
C GLY A 39 -5.28 -1.48 7.87
N ALA A 40 -4.08 -1.58 7.28
CA ALA A 40 -3.85 -2.47 6.15
C ALA A 40 -3.83 -3.94 6.60
N GLY A 41 -4.65 -4.76 5.95
CA GLY A 41 -4.54 -6.21 6.08
C GLY A 41 -3.19 -6.72 5.55
N PRO A 42 -2.79 -7.94 5.92
CA PRO A 42 -1.54 -8.53 5.43
C PRO A 42 -1.55 -8.64 3.90
N THR A 43 -0.37 -8.69 3.29
CA THR A 43 -0.26 -8.93 1.84
C THR A 43 -0.32 -10.43 1.55
N CYS A 44 -1.08 -10.82 0.53
CA CYS A 44 -1.22 -12.21 0.11
C CYS A 44 0.10 -12.73 -0.49
N TRP A 45 0.59 -13.86 0.02
CA TRP A 45 1.81 -14.53 -0.43
C TRP A 45 1.79 -14.86 -1.93
N THR A 46 0.62 -15.29 -2.43
CA THR A 46 0.45 -15.76 -3.80
C THR A 46 0.34 -14.62 -4.81
N CYS A 47 -0.61 -13.70 -4.61
CA CYS A 47 -0.94 -12.66 -5.60
C CYS A 47 -0.33 -11.29 -5.30
N GLN A 48 0.28 -11.09 -4.13
CA GLN A 48 0.89 -9.82 -3.70
C GLN A 48 -0.10 -8.64 -3.55
N ILE A 49 -1.40 -8.93 -3.48
CA ILE A 49 -2.46 -7.95 -3.17
C ILE A 49 -2.78 -7.98 -1.68
N GLY A 50 -3.20 -6.84 -1.12
CA GLY A 50 -3.70 -6.76 0.25
C GLY A 50 -4.90 -7.68 0.51
N CYS A 51 -4.90 -8.34 1.66
CA CYS A 51 -6.00 -9.17 2.13
C CYS A 51 -7.15 -8.28 2.63
N LEU A 52 -7.98 -7.75 1.73
CA LEU A 52 -9.00 -6.73 2.07
C LEU A 52 -10.32 -7.29 2.64
N ARG A 53 -10.54 -8.60 2.59
CA ARG A 53 -11.77 -9.26 3.04
C ARG A 53 -11.47 -10.19 4.21
N PRO A 54 -11.60 -9.72 5.46
CA PRO A 54 -11.29 -10.50 6.67
C PRO A 54 -11.90 -11.90 6.68
N GLU A 55 -13.11 -12.04 6.15
CA GLU A 55 -13.87 -13.29 6.08
C GLU A 55 -13.26 -14.35 5.14
N GLU A 56 -12.45 -13.95 4.16
CA GLU A 56 -11.78 -14.86 3.21
C GLU A 56 -10.29 -15.08 3.56
N GLN A 57 -9.78 -14.36 4.56
CA GLN A 57 -8.38 -14.45 4.95
C GLN A 57 -8.06 -15.82 5.52
N CYS A 58 -6.95 -16.38 5.08
CA CYS A 58 -6.39 -17.57 5.70
C CYS A 58 -4.87 -17.46 5.77
N HIS A 59 -4.26 -18.27 6.63
CA HIS A 59 -2.81 -18.33 6.75
C HIS A 59 -2.31 -19.77 6.82
N ARG A 60 -0.98 -19.90 6.73
CA ARG A 60 -0.23 -21.14 6.96
C ARG A 60 1.16 -20.78 7.46
N VAL A 61 1.66 -21.53 8.44
CA VAL A 61 3.08 -21.49 8.80
C VAL A 61 3.84 -22.43 7.87
N VAL A 62 4.86 -21.92 7.19
CA VAL A 62 5.77 -22.69 6.33
C VAL A 62 7.18 -22.34 6.77
N ASP A 63 7.91 -23.34 7.25
CA ASP A 63 9.19 -23.16 7.96
C ASP A 63 9.00 -22.19 9.14
N GLU A 64 9.77 -21.11 9.20
CA GLU A 64 9.67 -20.08 10.24
C GLU A 64 8.78 -18.88 9.84
N HIS A 65 8.14 -18.93 8.67
CA HIS A 65 7.35 -17.81 8.13
C HIS A 65 5.84 -18.06 8.20
N THR A 66 5.09 -17.03 8.63
CA THR A 66 3.63 -17.00 8.49
C THR A 66 3.26 -16.44 7.13
N ARG A 67 2.68 -17.27 6.27
CA ARG A 67 2.16 -16.86 4.97
C ARG A 67 0.67 -16.54 5.08
N PHE A 68 0.30 -15.33 4.70
CA PHE A 68 -1.10 -14.90 4.59
C PHE A 68 -1.61 -15.05 3.16
N TYR A 69 -2.90 -15.31 3.01
CA TYR A 69 -3.57 -15.45 1.71
C TYR A 69 -4.91 -14.69 1.74
N CYS A 70 -5.22 -13.99 0.64
CA CYS A 70 -6.45 -13.22 0.52
C CYS A 70 -7.68 -14.10 0.26
N SER A 71 -7.48 -15.37 -0.12
CA SER A 71 -8.56 -16.34 -0.36
C SER A 71 -8.05 -17.79 -0.26
N PRO A 72 -8.95 -18.77 -0.08
CA PRO A 72 -8.62 -20.20 -0.13
C PRO A 72 -7.96 -20.64 -1.44
N GLU A 73 -8.34 -20.02 -2.57
CA GLU A 73 -7.78 -20.31 -3.90
C GLU A 73 -6.32 -19.86 -3.98
N CYS A 74 -5.99 -18.69 -3.43
CA CYS A 74 -4.61 -18.24 -3.34
C CYS A 74 -3.76 -19.21 -2.50
N LYS A 75 -4.31 -19.72 -1.39
CA LYS A 75 -3.65 -20.73 -0.57
C LYS A 75 -3.46 -22.05 -1.34
N TRP A 76 -4.50 -22.52 -2.02
CA TRP A 76 -4.44 -23.74 -2.85
C TRP A 76 -3.40 -23.63 -3.96
N ILE A 77 -3.29 -22.49 -4.63
CA ILE A 77 -2.27 -22.24 -5.67
C ILE A 77 -0.86 -22.37 -5.11
N ASP A 78 -0.57 -21.75 -3.95
CA ASP A 78 0.74 -21.90 -3.29
C ASP A 78 1.01 -23.36 -2.90
N MET A 79 0.01 -24.05 -2.35
CA MET A 79 0.14 -25.45 -1.92
C MET A 79 0.39 -26.43 -3.07
N THR A 80 -0.25 -26.22 -4.21
CA THR A 80 -0.18 -27.13 -5.37
C THR A 80 0.99 -26.83 -6.31
N ASN A 81 1.71 -25.72 -6.07
CA ASN A 81 2.89 -25.33 -6.87
C ASN A 81 4.11 -25.16 -5.95
N PRO A 82 4.57 -26.22 -5.28
CA PRO A 82 5.71 -26.12 -4.35
C PRO A 82 6.96 -25.60 -5.08
N GLY A 83 7.69 -24.69 -4.42
CA GLY A 83 8.88 -24.05 -4.98
C GLY A 83 8.61 -22.86 -5.91
N ARG A 84 7.37 -22.63 -6.33
CA ARG A 84 7.03 -21.49 -7.22
C ARG A 84 7.01 -20.15 -6.49
N TYR A 85 6.51 -20.13 -5.25
CA TYR A 85 6.34 -18.91 -4.45
C TYR A 85 7.28 -18.96 -3.24
N VAL A 86 8.54 -18.59 -3.48
CA VAL A 86 9.64 -18.59 -2.50
C VAL A 86 10.36 -17.24 -2.46
N GLY A 87 11.21 -17.05 -1.44
CA GLY A 87 12.04 -15.86 -1.24
C GLY A 87 11.31 -14.68 -0.58
N ASP A 88 11.98 -13.53 -0.56
CA ASP A 88 11.48 -12.28 0.04
C ASP A 88 10.50 -11.59 -0.90
N ARG A 89 9.24 -12.02 -0.85
CA ARG A 89 8.20 -11.54 -1.77
C ARG A 89 7.42 -10.36 -1.24
N VAL A 90 7.12 -10.40 0.06
CA VAL A 90 6.20 -9.45 0.69
C VAL A 90 6.94 -8.16 1.04
N TRP A 91 6.45 -7.04 0.50
CA TRP A 91 7.05 -5.72 0.72
C TRP A 91 7.17 -5.36 2.21
N PHE A 92 6.13 -5.66 3.00
CA PHE A 92 6.12 -5.39 4.45
C PHE A 92 7.12 -6.24 5.23
N ASP A 93 7.43 -7.45 4.78
CA ASP A 93 8.44 -8.31 5.42
C ASP A 93 9.84 -7.78 5.11
N ARG A 94 10.09 -7.41 3.85
CA ARG A 94 11.39 -6.88 3.39
C ARG A 94 11.77 -5.57 4.07
N TYR A 95 10.81 -4.66 4.25
CA TYR A 95 11.04 -3.34 4.82
C TYR A 95 10.56 -3.22 6.27
N HIS A 96 10.42 -4.34 6.97
CA HIS A 96 10.00 -4.34 8.35
C HIS A 96 10.95 -3.49 9.22
N GLY A 97 10.41 -2.49 9.92
CA GLY A 97 11.17 -1.60 10.79
C GLY A 97 11.91 -0.45 10.10
N TRP A 98 11.79 -0.32 8.78
CA TRP A 98 12.40 0.80 8.05
C TRP A 98 11.52 2.06 8.13
N GLU A 99 12.16 3.22 8.17
CA GLU A 99 11.47 4.50 8.01
C GLU A 99 11.12 4.71 6.53
N TYR A 100 9.94 5.29 6.24
CA TYR A 100 9.39 5.33 4.89
C TYR A 100 10.28 6.09 3.89
N SER A 101 10.91 7.19 4.30
CA SER A 101 11.87 7.94 3.49
C SER A 101 13.11 7.10 3.12
N GLU A 102 13.54 6.18 3.99
CA GLU A 102 14.64 5.25 3.68
C GLU A 102 14.23 4.24 2.60
N ILE A 103 12.99 3.74 2.67
CA ILE A 103 12.45 2.83 1.64
C ILE A 103 12.34 3.53 0.28
N VAL A 104 11.88 4.79 0.27
CA VAL A 104 11.81 5.61 -0.96
C VAL A 104 13.19 5.80 -1.59
N ARG A 105 14.23 5.98 -0.77
CA ARG A 105 15.62 6.08 -1.24
C ARG A 105 16.13 4.75 -1.79
N ASP A 106 15.93 3.64 -1.07
CA ASP A 106 16.35 2.29 -1.50
C ASP A 106 15.74 1.91 -2.85
N LEU A 107 14.45 2.20 -3.04
CA LEU A 107 13.72 1.91 -4.28
C LEU A 107 13.99 2.91 -5.41
N GLY A 108 14.70 4.01 -5.15
CA GLY A 108 14.99 5.03 -6.14
C GLY A 108 13.77 5.84 -6.59
N PHE A 109 12.78 6.05 -5.71
CA PHE A 109 11.54 6.78 -6.02
C PHE A 109 11.65 8.30 -5.88
N LEU A 110 12.83 8.83 -6.19
CA LEU A 110 13.11 10.25 -6.26
C LEU A 110 13.29 10.68 -7.71
N ARG A 111 12.87 11.91 -8.01
CA ARG A 111 13.15 12.56 -9.28
C ARG A 111 14.65 12.89 -9.39
N PRO A 112 15.13 13.33 -10.57
CA PRO A 112 16.55 13.64 -10.79
C PRO A 112 17.16 14.71 -9.86
N ASP A 113 16.33 15.53 -9.21
CA ASP A 113 16.78 16.50 -8.21
C ASP A 113 17.19 15.86 -6.86
N GLY A 114 16.97 14.56 -6.70
CA GLY A 114 17.29 13.81 -5.49
C GLY A 114 16.41 14.16 -4.29
N LYS A 115 15.30 14.88 -4.50
CA LYS A 115 14.42 15.36 -3.41
C LYS A 115 12.95 15.10 -3.67
N THR A 116 12.46 15.44 -4.86
CA THR A 116 11.03 15.36 -5.15
C THR A 116 10.62 13.91 -5.32
N LEU A 117 9.50 13.51 -4.69
CA LEU A 117 8.98 12.16 -4.84
C LEU A 117 8.48 11.93 -6.28
N THR A 118 8.76 10.76 -6.84
CA THR A 118 8.20 10.33 -8.13
C THR A 118 6.67 10.18 -8.02
N GLY A 119 6.20 9.52 -6.96
CA GLY A 119 4.78 9.41 -6.64
C GLY A 119 4.26 10.66 -5.96
N GLN A 120 3.08 11.14 -6.37
CA GLN A 120 2.41 12.31 -5.81
C GLN A 120 0.93 11.97 -5.55
N PRO A 121 0.33 12.43 -4.45
CA PRO A 121 -1.09 12.20 -4.16
C PRO A 121 -2.04 13.11 -4.97
N HIS A 122 -1.50 13.82 -5.97
CA HIS A 122 -2.25 14.67 -6.90
C HIS A 122 -1.55 14.75 -8.25
N VAL A 123 -2.24 15.33 -9.23
CA VAL A 123 -1.72 15.61 -10.59
C VAL A 123 -1.46 17.11 -10.84
N ASP A 124 -1.54 17.94 -9.79
CA ASP A 124 -1.16 19.36 -9.89
C ASP A 124 0.30 19.50 -10.36
N PRO A 125 0.59 20.23 -11.45
CA PRO A 125 1.93 20.34 -12.01
C PRO A 125 2.81 21.37 -11.30
N ASP A 126 2.25 22.18 -10.39
CA ASP A 126 2.98 23.21 -9.67
C ASP A 126 4.10 22.60 -8.81
N PRO A 127 5.38 22.93 -9.06
CA PRO A 127 6.50 22.41 -8.28
C PRO A 127 6.40 22.74 -6.79
N ALA A 128 5.81 23.89 -6.42
CA ALA A 128 5.69 24.32 -5.02
C ALA A 128 4.72 23.45 -4.20
N LYS A 129 3.92 22.62 -4.88
CA LYS A 129 2.94 21.73 -4.25
C LYS A 129 3.39 20.26 -4.23
N GLN A 130 4.55 19.94 -4.80
CA GLN A 130 5.03 18.57 -4.86
C GLN A 130 5.58 18.12 -3.51
N TRP A 131 5.26 16.90 -3.11
CA TRP A 131 5.87 16.24 -1.97
C TRP A 131 7.32 15.89 -2.24
N THR A 132 8.15 16.09 -1.22
CA THR A 132 9.56 15.78 -1.21
C THR A 132 9.88 14.71 -0.16
N ILE A 133 11.10 14.21 -0.20
CA ILE A 133 11.63 13.27 0.80
C ILE A 133 11.62 13.85 2.22
N ASP A 134 11.70 15.17 2.35
CA ASP A 134 11.73 15.86 3.64
C ASP A 134 10.32 15.96 4.26
N ASP A 135 9.26 15.87 3.44
CA ASP A 135 7.86 15.93 3.89
C ASP A 135 7.31 14.61 4.44
N ILE A 136 8.03 13.50 4.21
CA ILE A 136 7.60 12.14 4.57
C ILE A 136 8.47 11.48 5.64
N ARG A 137 9.31 12.27 6.30
CA ARG A 137 10.25 11.83 7.34
C ARG A 137 9.67 11.99 8.75
#